data_AF-A0A1H6KIZ6-F1
#
_entry.id   AF-A0A1H6KIZ6-F1
#
_cell.length_a   1.000
_cell.length_b   1.000
_cell.length_c   1.000
_cell.angle_alpha   90.00
_cell.angle_beta   90.00
_cell.angle_gamma   90.00
#
_symmetry.space_group_name_H-M   'P 1'
#
loop_
_entity.id
_entity.type
_entity.pdbx_description
1 polymer ?
#
loop_
_entity_poly.entity_id
_entity_poly.type
_entity_poly.pdbx_seq_one_letter_code
_entity_poly.pdbx_strand_id
1 'polypeptide(L)' 'MEEYNELDSTCGVSDDELTRRFIEAVRIDDEIRRIKGLPVSRYDYGKKMPYIEYPDGRKIYDTDQIAATTEEKSNG' A
#
# COMPACT_ATOMS: atom_id res chain seq x y z
N MET A 1 21.31 5.93 29.99
CA MET A 1 22.12 5.95 28.75
C MET A 1 21.13 5.85 27.62
N GLU A 2 20.83 6.98 26.97
CA GLU A 2 20.10 6.98 25.71
C GLU A 2 21.12 6.57 24.64
N GLU A 3 20.88 5.41 24.03
CA GLU A 3 21.68 4.86 22.95
C GLU A 3 21.36 5.67 21.69
N TYR A 4 22.06 6.79 21.50
CA TYR A 4 22.01 7.52 20.23
C TYR A 4 22.66 6.64 19.18
N ASN A 5 21.83 6.22 18.21
CA ASN A 5 22.20 5.54 16.96
C ASN A 5 23.57 6.04 16.50
N GLU A 6 24.58 5.18 16.49
CA GLU A 6 25.93 5.52 16.04
C GLU A 6 25.81 6.07 14.61
N LEU A 7 25.99 7.39 14.45
CA LEU A 7 26.00 8.04 13.15
C LEU A 7 27.13 7.42 12.33
N ASP A 8 26.76 6.50 11.44
CA ASP A 8 27.65 5.90 10.46
C ASP A 8 28.45 7.02 9.76
N SER A 9 29.76 6.83 9.71
CA SER A 9 30.77 7.73 9.15
C SER A 9 30.62 7.94 7.63
N THR A 10 29.55 7.43 7.01
CA THR A 10 29.18 7.64 5.61
C THR A 10 27.92 8.52 5.48
N CYS A 11 28.04 9.83 5.75
CA CYS A 11 26.96 10.82 5.55
C CYS A 11 25.56 10.31 6.00
N GLY A 12 25.48 9.77 7.23
CA GLY A 12 24.31 9.12 7.78
C GLY A 12 23.05 9.98 7.67
N VAL A 13 22.05 9.44 6.99
CA VAL A 13 20.69 10.01 6.95
C VAL A 13 20.01 9.63 8.26
N SER A 14 19.38 10.58 8.95
CA SER A 14 18.64 10.27 10.18
C SER A 14 17.42 9.39 9.91
N ASP A 15 16.95 8.66 10.92
CA ASP A 15 15.74 7.82 10.82
C ASP A 15 14.51 8.62 10.38
N ASP A 16 14.39 9.87 10.83
CA ASP A 16 13.33 10.80 10.43
C ASP A 16 13.39 11.12 8.92
N GLU A 17 14.60 11.38 8.42
CA GLU A 17 14.80 11.71 7.01
C GLU A 17 14.61 10.46 6.13
N LEU A 18 15.06 9.28 6.58
CA LEU A 18 14.76 8.00 5.92
C LEU A 18 13.26 7.74 5.86
N THR A 19 12.54 7.99 6.95
CA THR A 19 11.08 7.85 7.02
C THR A 19 10.39 8.77 6.02
N ARG A 20 10.80 10.04 5.94
CA ARG A 20 10.26 11.00 4.97
C ARG A 20 10.51 10.57 3.53
N ARG A 21 11.74 10.13 3.21
CA ARG A 21 12.09 9.64 1.87
C ARG A 21 11.30 8.40 1.49
N PHE A 22 11.07 7.50 2.43
CA PHE A 22 10.27 6.30 2.19
C PHE A 22 8.82 6.64 1.87
N ILE A 23 8.18 7.51 2.66
CA ILE A 23 6.80 7.97 2.41
C ILE A 23 6.70 8.62 1.02
N GLU A 24 7.67 9.46 0.67
CA GLU A 24 7.68 10.16 -0.62
C GLU A 24 7.91 9.19 -1.79
N ALA A 25 8.79 8.20 -1.63
CA ALA A 25 9.01 7.17 -2.65
C ALA A 25 7.75 6.35 -2.93
N VAL A 26 6.97 5.99 -1.89
CA VAL A 26 5.69 5.30 -2.04
C VAL A 26 4.67 6.17 -2.77
N ARG A 27 4.58 7.47 -2.43
CA ARG A 27 3.70 8.42 -3.11
C ARG A 27 4.02 8.53 -4.61
N ILE A 28 5.31 8.58 -4.96
CA ILE A 28 5.77 8.64 -6.36
C ILE A 28 5.47 7.33 -7.10
N ASP A 29 5.70 6.16 -6.49
CA ASP A 29 5.37 4.87 -7.11
C ASP A 29 3.86 4.75 -7.41
N ASP A 30 3.01 5.18 -6.49
CA ASP A 30 1.56 5.20 -6.68
C ASP A 30 1.13 6.12 -7.84
N GLU A 31 1.78 7.28 -7.99
CA GLU A 31 1.53 8.21 -9.09
C GLU A 31 1.97 7.62 -10.44
N ILE A 32 3.14 6.98 -10.48
CA ILE A 32 3.64 6.25 -11.65
C ILE A 32 2.67 5.12 -12.04
N ARG A 33 2.18 4.34 -11.08
CA ARG A 33 1.20 3.27 -11.32
C ARG A 33 -0.09 3.80 -11.92
N ARG A 34 -0.60 4.91 -11.37
CA ARG A 34 -1.81 5.56 -11.89
C ARG A 34 -1.63 6.01 -13.34
N ILE A 35 -0.51 6.65 -13.67
CA ILE A 35 -0.19 7.06 -15.06
C ILE A 35 -0.10 5.85 -15.99
N LYS A 36 0.47 4.74 -15.52
CA LYS A 36 0.59 3.48 -16.27
C LYS A 36 -0.72 2.68 -16.37
N GLY A 37 -1.80 3.12 -15.72
CA GLY A 37 -3.04 2.37 -15.69
C GLY A 37 -2.98 1.08 -14.86
N LEU A 38 -2.10 1.02 -13.85
CA LEU A 38 -1.93 -0.14 -12.97
C LEU A 38 -2.71 0.03 -11.66
N PRO A 39 -3.29 -1.05 -11.12
CA PRO A 39 -3.97 -1.03 -9.84
C PRO A 39 -2.99 -0.88 -8.67
N VAL A 40 -3.50 -0.37 -7.54
CA VAL A 40 -2.74 -0.11 -6.31
C VAL A 40 -3.45 -0.75 -5.12
N SER A 41 -2.69 -1.43 -4.26
CA SER A 41 -3.22 -2.02 -3.02
C SER A 41 -3.30 -0.97 -1.91
N ARG A 42 -4.40 -0.97 -1.18
CA ARG A 42 -4.73 0.00 -0.12
C ARG A 42 -5.40 -0.69 1.06
N TYR A 43 -5.50 0.06 2.15
CA TYR A 43 -6.23 -0.36 3.35
C TYR A 43 -7.27 0.70 3.71
N ASP A 44 -8.50 0.26 3.97
CA ASP A 44 -9.61 1.10 4.42
C ASP A 44 -9.69 1.00 5.94
N TYR A 45 -9.31 2.05 6.65
CA TYR A 45 -9.33 2.08 8.12
C TYR A 45 -10.74 2.09 8.71
N GLY A 46 -11.74 2.61 7.98
CA GLY A 46 -13.13 2.64 8.44
C GLY A 46 -13.75 1.25 8.39
N LYS A 47 -13.50 0.51 7.31
CA LYS A 47 -13.95 -0.88 7.15
C LYS A 47 -13.00 -1.90 7.79
N LYS A 48 -11.78 -1.51 8.11
CA LYS A 48 -10.67 -2.36 8.58
C LYS A 48 -10.33 -3.49 7.59
N MET A 49 -10.28 -3.18 6.30
CA MET A 49 -10.09 -4.18 5.25
C MET A 49 -9.15 -3.71 4.13
N PRO A 50 -8.38 -4.63 3.52
CA PRO A 50 -7.61 -4.32 2.32
C PRO A 50 -8.53 -4.22 1.08
N TYR A 51 -8.10 -3.42 0.11
CA TYR A 51 -8.75 -3.30 -1.19
C TYR A 51 -7.73 -2.98 -2.29
N ILE A 52 -8.10 -3.32 -3.53
CA ILE A 52 -7.38 -2.90 -4.73
C ILE A 52 -8.10 -1.72 -5.37
N GLU A 53 -7.41 -0.61 -5.57
CA GLU A 53 -7.90 0.58 -6.27
C GLU A 53 -7.37 0.60 -7.71
N TYR A 54 -8.29 0.65 -8.66
CA TYR A 54 -7.99 0.74 -10.08
C TYR A 54 -7.86 2.20 -10.55
N PRO A 55 -7.20 2.47 -11.68
CA PRO A 55 -7.00 3.83 -12.20
C PRO A 55 -8.29 4.61 -12.48
N ASP A 56 -9.40 3.91 -12.73
CA ASP A 56 -10.73 4.48 -12.94
C ASP A 56 -11.47 4.82 -11.63
N GLY A 57 -10.81 4.61 -10.48
CA GLY A 57 -11.37 4.84 -9.15
C GLY A 57 -12.19 3.68 -8.60
N ARG A 58 -12.35 2.56 -9.33
CA ARG A 58 -13.02 1.37 -8.81
C ARG A 58 -12.20 0.75 -7.67
N LYS A 59 -12.89 0.30 -6.62
CA LYS A 59 -12.30 -0.37 -5.46
C LYS A 59 -12.89 -1.76 -5.33
N ILE A 60 -12.04 -2.78 -5.25
CA ILE A 60 -12.44 -4.17 -5.01
C ILE A 60 -11.91 -4.57 -3.64
N TYR A 61 -12.81 -4.90 -2.72
CA TYR A 61 -12.44 -5.39 -1.39
C TYR A 61 -12.23 -6.90 -1.42
N ASP A 62 -11.38 -7.41 -0.55
CA ASP A 62 -11.02 -8.84 -0.50
C ASP A 62 -12.25 -9.76 -0.29
N THR A 63 -13.24 -9.30 0.47
CA THR A 63 -14.51 -10.05 0.68
C THR A 63 -15.38 -10.18 -0.56
N ASP A 64 -15.26 -9.26 -1.52
CA ASP A 64 -16.06 -9.32 -2.76
C ASP A 64 -15.62 -10.50 -3.65
N GLN A 65 -14.39 -11.00 -3.46
CA GLN A 65 -13.93 -12.23 -4.12
C GLN A 65 -14.57 -13.49 -3.52
N ILE A 66 -14.86 -13.49 -2.20
CA ILE A 66 -15.46 -14.65 -1.52
C ILE A 66 -16.91 -14.85 -1.98
N ALA A 67 -17.68 -13.77 -2.18
CA ALA A 67 -19.06 -13.84 -2.65
C ALA A 67 -19.17 -14.41 -4.08
N ALA A 68 -18.31 -13.96 -5.01
CA ALA A 68 -18.28 -14.48 -6.38
C ALA A 68 -17.88 -15.96 -6.47
N THR A 69 -17.06 -16.45 -5.54
CA THR A 69 -16.60 -17.86 -5.54
C THR A 69 -17.59 -18.80 -4.84
N THR A 70 -18.57 -18.28 -4.09
CA THR A 70 -19.55 -19.10 -3.36
C THR A 70 -20.77 -19.44 -4.23
N GLU A 71 -21.14 -18.59 -5.20
CA GLU A 71 -22.28 -18.86 -6.09
C GLU A 71 -21.98 -19.92 -7.18
N GLU A 72 -20.70 -20.17 -7.52
CA GLU A 72 -20.34 -21.21 -8.49
C GLU A 72 -20.35 -22.64 -7.90
N LYS A 73 -20.36 -22.79 -6.58
CA LYS A 73 -20.31 -24.12 -5.92
C LYS A 73 -21.67 -24.70 -5.53
N SER A 74 -22.78 -23.98 -5.74
CA SER A 74 -24.12 -24.48 -5.43
C SER A 74 -24.91 -25.00 -6.66
N ASN A 75 -24.34 -24.90 -7.86
CA ASN A 75 -24.97 -25.37 -9.12
C ASN A 75 -24.18 -26.52 -9.79
N GLY A 76 -23.68 -27.48 -9.00
CA GLY A 76 -23.03 -28.70 -9.49
C GLY A 76 -23.52 -29.93 -8.75
#